data_AF-A0A7X4BX96-F1
#
_entry.id   AF-A0A7X4BX96-F1
#
_cell.length_a   1.000
_cell.length_b   1.000
_cell.length_c   1.000
_cell.angle_alpha   90.00
_cell.angle_beta   90.00
_cell.angle_gamma   90.00
#
_symmetry.space_group_name_H-M   'P 1'
#
loop_
_entity.id
_entity.type
_entity.pdbx_description
1 polymer ?
#
loop_
_entity_poly.entity_id
_entity_poly.type
_entity_poly.pdbx_seq_one_letter_code
_entity_poly.pdbx_strand_id
1 'polypeptide(L)'
;MSSPAGKSAPASLSPLVHLCSLIRLSNQTGTLLLMIPTLWALVLASKGRPAGLLIVLFIAGSFIMRSAGVIINDLADRSFDRRVTRTQTRPLASGVLRPWHAILFLGVLLAIAVSLLLFLNPLAIRLGPVALALAAIYPFTKRFFRVPQLFLGLAFGWGAVMAWAAVRNQLNPATWLLFSATICWALAYDTIYALQDVEDDLRIGE
;
A
#
# COMPACT_ATOMS: atom_id res chain seq x y z
N MET A 1 34.51 -11.67 -43.74
CA MET A 1 33.22 -10.94 -43.58
C MET A 1 32.39 -11.69 -42.56
N SER A 2 32.56 -11.39 -41.28
CA SER A 2 31.81 -11.99 -40.16
C SER A 2 30.67 -11.05 -39.77
N SER A 3 29.43 -11.53 -39.95
CA SER A 3 28.20 -10.83 -39.56
C SER A 3 28.08 -10.79 -38.02
N PRO A 4 27.74 -9.67 -37.38
CA PRO A 4 27.54 -9.63 -35.94
C PRO A 4 26.18 -10.25 -35.58
N ALA A 5 26.23 -11.22 -34.68
CA ALA A 5 25.06 -11.85 -34.08
C ALA A 5 24.10 -10.80 -33.51
N GLY A 6 22.86 -10.81 -34.01
CA GLY A 6 21.78 -10.01 -33.47
C GLY A 6 21.56 -10.35 -32.00
N LYS A 7 21.74 -9.35 -31.13
CA LYS A 7 21.25 -9.41 -29.75
C LYS A 7 19.74 -9.59 -29.84
N SER A 8 19.25 -10.77 -29.47
CA SER A 8 17.82 -11.01 -29.28
C SER A 8 17.29 -10.01 -28.27
N ALA A 9 16.31 -9.20 -28.69
CA ALA A 9 15.55 -8.37 -27.78
C ALA A 9 14.92 -9.28 -26.71
N PRO A 10 14.96 -8.93 -25.41
CA PRO A 10 14.33 -9.75 -24.39
C PRO A 10 12.85 -9.89 -24.75
N ALA A 11 12.35 -11.13 -24.77
CA ALA A 11 10.95 -11.42 -25.04
C ALA A 11 10.08 -10.49 -24.19
N SER A 12 9.29 -9.64 -24.84
CA SER A 12 8.41 -8.69 -24.16
C SER A 12 7.47 -9.50 -23.27
N LEU A 13 7.67 -9.43 -21.95
CA LEU A 13 6.76 -10.04 -20.98
C LEU A 13 5.34 -9.51 -21.25
N SER A 14 4.32 -10.35 -21.01
CA SER A 14 2.95 -9.94 -21.29
C SER A 14 2.56 -8.73 -20.42
N PRO A 15 1.66 -7.85 -20.89
CA PRO A 15 1.20 -6.68 -20.12
C PRO A 15 0.73 -7.02 -18.70
N LEU A 16 0.17 -8.21 -18.51
CA LEU A 16 -0.27 -8.73 -17.22
C LEU A 16 0.90 -8.91 -16.23
N VAL A 17 2.05 -9.41 -16.70
CA VAL A 17 3.24 -9.60 -15.84
C VAL A 17 3.74 -8.25 -15.31
N HIS A 18 3.71 -7.21 -16.14
CA HIS A 18 4.09 -5.86 -15.71
C HIS A 18 3.10 -5.26 -14.71
N LEU A 19 1.80 -5.52 -14.85
CA LEU A 19 0.79 -5.11 -13.87
C LEU A 19 0.94 -5.87 -12.54
N CYS A 20 1.20 -7.19 -12.58
CA CYS A 20 1.49 -7.98 -11.38
C CYS A 20 2.76 -7.51 -10.67
N SER A 21 3.81 -7.18 -11.44
CA SER A 21 5.04 -6.60 -10.91
C SER A 21 4.79 -5.22 -10.28
N LEU A 22 3.95 -4.39 -10.91
CA LEU A 22 3.61 -3.05 -10.42
C LEU A 22 3.00 -3.12 -9.01
N ILE A 23 2.07 -4.04 -8.76
CA ILE A 23 1.44 -4.23 -7.44
C ILE A 23 2.27 -5.08 -6.47
N ARG A 24 3.51 -5.41 -6.84
CA ARG A 24 4.42 -6.28 -6.08
C ARG A 24 3.80 -7.64 -5.75
N LEU A 25 3.09 -8.26 -6.69
CA LEU A 25 2.36 -9.52 -6.45
C LEU A 25 3.24 -10.64 -5.90
N SER A 26 4.52 -10.68 -6.27
CA SER A 26 5.50 -11.64 -5.75
C SER A 26 5.85 -11.47 -4.27
N ASN A 27 5.68 -10.27 -3.71
CA ASN A 27 5.97 -9.99 -2.31
C ASN A 27 4.86 -9.11 -1.68
N GLN A 28 4.01 -9.76 -0.90
CA GLN A 28 2.83 -9.15 -0.27
C GLN A 28 3.05 -8.76 1.20
N THR A 29 4.29 -8.66 1.68
CA THR A 29 4.59 -8.23 3.05
C THR A 29 3.92 -6.90 3.39
N GLY A 30 3.93 -5.92 2.46
CA GLY A 30 3.24 -4.65 2.67
C GLY A 30 1.72 -4.77 2.83
N THR A 31 1.09 -5.77 2.20
CA THR A 31 -0.34 -6.06 2.37
C THR A 31 -0.59 -6.62 3.76
N LEU A 32 0.27 -7.54 4.23
CA LEU A 32 0.17 -8.11 5.58
C LEU A 32 0.33 -7.02 6.66
N LEU A 33 1.27 -6.10 6.48
CA LEU A 33 1.52 -5.00 7.43
C LEU A 33 0.30 -4.06 7.57
N LEU A 34 -0.46 -3.84 6.50
CA LEU A 34 -1.72 -3.08 6.55
C LEU A 34 -2.89 -3.94 7.09
N MET A 35 -2.95 -5.20 6.65
CA MET A 35 -4.07 -6.11 6.93
C MET A 35 -4.10 -6.56 8.38
N ILE A 36 -2.96 -6.92 8.98
CA ILE A 36 -2.91 -7.49 10.34
C ILE A 36 -3.50 -6.52 11.38
N PRO A 37 -3.13 -5.23 11.44
CA PRO A 37 -3.74 -4.28 12.37
C PRO A 37 -5.23 -4.07 12.13
N THR A 38 -5.66 -4.13 10.87
CA THR A 38 -7.07 -4.07 10.47
C THR A 38 -7.85 -5.28 11.02
N LEU A 39 -7.25 -6.48 10.96
CA LEU A 39 -7.84 -7.69 11.52
C LEU A 39 -7.84 -7.69 13.05
N TRP A 40 -6.82 -7.13 13.71
CA TRP A 40 -6.86 -6.92 15.17
C TRP A 40 -8.07 -6.09 15.58
N ALA A 41 -8.36 -5.02 14.84
CA ALA A 41 -9.51 -4.17 15.10
C ALA A 41 -10.84 -4.91 14.92
N LEU A 42 -10.97 -5.73 13.88
CA LEU A 42 -12.17 -6.57 13.71
C LEU A 42 -12.37 -7.48 14.92
N VAL A 43 -11.34 -8.24 15.30
CA VAL A 43 -11.42 -9.21 16.41
C VAL A 43 -11.72 -8.51 17.74
N LEU A 44 -11.05 -7.42 18.04
CA LEU A 44 -11.25 -6.67 19.29
C LEU A 44 -12.64 -6.02 19.35
N ALA A 45 -13.05 -5.36 18.27
CA ALA A 45 -14.36 -4.73 18.19
C ALA A 45 -15.51 -5.75 18.29
N SER A 46 -15.31 -6.96 17.76
CA SER A 46 -16.32 -8.03 17.78
C SER A 46 -16.25 -8.93 19.01
N LYS A 47 -15.46 -8.57 20.04
CA LYS A 47 -15.23 -9.41 21.23
C LYS A 47 -14.81 -10.84 20.87
N GLY A 48 -13.92 -10.99 19.89
CA GLY A 48 -13.38 -12.27 19.43
C GLY A 48 -14.18 -12.98 18.34
N ARG A 49 -15.37 -12.49 17.95
CA ARG A 49 -16.24 -13.16 16.97
C ARG A 49 -16.62 -12.27 15.77
N PRO A 50 -15.67 -11.94 14.89
CA PRO A 50 -15.96 -11.10 13.74
C PRO A 50 -16.84 -11.84 12.73
N ALA A 51 -17.79 -11.14 12.11
CA ALA A 51 -18.60 -11.71 11.04
C ALA A 51 -17.70 -12.10 9.85
N GLY A 52 -17.87 -13.31 9.31
CA GLY A 52 -17.04 -13.82 8.22
C GLY A 52 -17.01 -12.92 6.99
N LEU A 53 -18.14 -12.28 6.67
CA LEU A 53 -18.23 -11.28 5.60
C LEU A 53 -17.27 -10.10 5.85
N LEU A 54 -17.21 -9.56 7.07
CA LEU A 54 -16.30 -8.44 7.38
C LEU A 54 -14.83 -8.87 7.23
N ILE A 55 -14.48 -10.10 7.63
CA ILE A 55 -13.12 -10.63 7.45
C ILE A 55 -12.77 -10.64 5.96
N VAL A 56 -13.64 -11.19 5.11
CA VAL A 56 -13.42 -11.24 3.65
C VAL A 56 -13.31 -9.83 3.06
N LEU A 57 -14.22 -8.92 3.41
CA LEU A 57 -14.22 -7.54 2.92
C LEU A 57 -12.93 -6.80 3.28
N PHE A 58 -12.45 -6.93 4.52
CA PHE A 58 -11.23 -6.24 4.96
C PHE A 58 -9.94 -6.90 4.46
N ILE A 59 -9.90 -8.22 4.26
CA ILE A 59 -8.76 -8.89 3.58
C ILE A 59 -8.68 -8.40 2.13
N ALA A 60 -9.78 -8.50 1.38
CA ALA A 60 -9.84 -8.05 0.00
C ALA A 60 -9.53 -6.55 -0.13
N GLY A 61 -10.18 -5.73 0.70
CA GLY A 61 -9.95 -4.29 0.76
C GLY A 61 -8.51 -3.93 1.08
N SER A 62 -7.87 -4.63 2.03
CA SER A 62 -6.46 -4.40 2.37
C SER A 62 -5.53 -4.68 1.20
N PHE A 63 -5.73 -5.80 0.49
CA PHE A 63 -4.95 -6.15 -0.70
C PHE A 63 -5.12 -5.12 -1.83
N ILE A 64 -6.36 -4.73 -2.11
CA ILE A 64 -6.68 -3.77 -3.17
C ILE A 64 -6.12 -2.39 -2.83
N MET A 65 -6.35 -1.89 -1.62
CA MET A 65 -5.88 -0.57 -1.21
C MET A 65 -4.35 -0.52 -1.08
N ARG A 66 -3.71 -1.61 -0.66
CA ARG A 66 -2.25 -1.68 -0.69
C ARG A 66 -1.72 -1.62 -2.13
N SER A 67 -2.32 -2.38 -3.04
CA SER A 67 -1.99 -2.38 -4.46
C SER A 67 -2.16 -0.98 -5.07
N ALA A 68 -3.26 -0.30 -4.76
CA ALA A 68 -3.52 1.08 -5.19
C ALA A 68 -2.48 2.05 -4.63
N GLY A 69 -2.19 2.00 -3.32
CA GLY A 69 -1.19 2.86 -2.69
C GLY A 69 0.22 2.66 -3.26
N VAL A 70 0.56 1.43 -3.63
CA VAL A 70 1.78 1.08 -4.36
C VAL A 70 1.85 1.78 -5.72
N ILE A 71 0.75 1.79 -6.49
CA ILE A 71 0.70 2.46 -7.79
C ILE A 71 0.82 3.98 -7.63
N ILE A 72 0.11 4.56 -6.66
CA ILE A 72 0.18 5.99 -6.37
C ILE A 72 1.62 6.38 -5.99
N ASN A 73 2.28 5.58 -5.15
CA ASN A 73 3.67 5.82 -4.77
C ASN A 73 4.61 5.78 -5.98
N ASP A 74 4.51 4.75 -6.83
CA ASP A 74 5.37 4.62 -8.01
C ASP A 74 5.11 5.72 -9.06
N LEU A 75 3.86 6.20 -9.18
CA LEU A 75 3.53 7.34 -10.03
C LEU A 75 4.18 8.64 -9.51
N ALA A 76 4.11 8.88 -8.19
CA ALA A 76 4.69 10.06 -7.56
C ALA A 76 6.23 10.04 -7.58
N ASP A 77 6.83 8.87 -7.39
CA ASP A 77 8.28 8.70 -7.24
C ASP A 77 8.99 8.36 -8.57
N ARG A 78 8.27 8.21 -9.69
CA ARG A 78 8.79 7.77 -10.99
C ARG A 78 10.13 8.41 -11.42
N SER A 79 10.24 9.73 -11.33
CA SER A 79 11.45 10.46 -11.75
C SER A 79 12.62 10.33 -10.77
N PHE A 80 12.32 10.05 -9.51
CA PHE A 80 13.31 9.79 -8.47
C PHE A 80 13.79 8.34 -8.57
N ASP A 81 12.85 7.39 -8.63
CA ASP A 81 13.11 5.96 -8.71
C ASP A 81 13.99 5.59 -9.91
N ARG A 82 13.91 6.34 -11.03
CA ARG A 82 14.75 6.13 -12.22
C ARG A 82 16.25 6.41 -11.99
N ARG A 83 16.59 7.16 -10.95
CA ARG A 83 17.97 7.55 -10.62
C ARG A 83 18.60 6.67 -9.54
N VAL A 84 17.82 5.77 -8.92
CA VAL A 84 18.25 4.95 -7.79
C VAL A 84 18.41 3.49 -8.24
N THR A 85 19.62 2.93 -8.07
CA THR A 85 20.00 1.59 -8.56
C THR A 85 19.03 0.48 -8.14
N ARG A 86 18.50 0.55 -6.92
CA ARG A 86 17.55 -0.42 -6.37
C ARG A 86 16.15 -0.34 -6.98
N THR A 87 15.72 0.85 -7.41
CA THR A 87 14.34 1.10 -7.85
C THR A 87 14.20 1.42 -9.33
N GLN A 88 15.31 1.61 -10.05
CA GLN A 88 15.32 1.91 -11.48
C GLN A 88 14.68 0.79 -12.32
N THR A 89 14.63 -0.44 -11.79
CA THR A 89 14.01 -1.61 -12.43
C THR A 89 12.50 -1.67 -12.25
N ARG A 90 11.88 -0.80 -11.42
CA ARG A 90 10.43 -0.76 -11.23
C ARG A 90 9.71 -0.48 -12.56
N PRO A 91 8.49 -1.01 -12.79
CA PRO A 91 7.84 -0.94 -14.11
C PRO A 91 7.66 0.48 -14.65
N LEU A 92 7.31 1.44 -13.79
CA LEU A 92 7.12 2.85 -14.19
C LEU A 92 8.43 3.63 -14.33
N ALA A 93 9.45 3.31 -13.52
CA ALA A 93 10.76 3.95 -13.52
C ALA A 93 11.60 3.53 -14.74
N SER A 94 11.61 2.23 -15.03
CA SER A 94 12.27 1.64 -16.21
C SER A 94 11.62 2.05 -17.54
N GLY A 95 10.35 2.47 -17.51
CA GLY A 95 9.58 2.81 -18.70
C GLY A 95 8.97 1.61 -19.43
N VAL A 96 9.13 0.39 -18.90
CA VAL A 96 8.52 -0.82 -19.48
C VAL A 96 6.99 -0.75 -19.46
N LEU A 97 6.42 -0.05 -18.47
CA LEU A 97 4.99 0.22 -18.37
C LEU A 97 4.74 1.74 -18.51
N ARG A 98 3.87 2.12 -19.45
CA ARG A 98 3.48 3.53 -19.60
C ARG A 98 2.61 3.97 -18.40
N PRO A 99 2.78 5.21 -17.88
CA PRO A 99 1.99 5.72 -16.75
C PRO A 99 0.47 5.61 -16.94
N TRP A 100 0.00 5.78 -18.18
CA TRP A 100 -1.42 5.67 -18.50
C TRP A 100 -2.02 4.30 -18.12
N HIS A 101 -1.30 3.20 -18.33
CA HIS A 101 -1.76 1.87 -17.92
C HIS A 101 -1.85 1.73 -16.40
N ALA A 102 -0.91 2.34 -15.67
CA ALA A 102 -0.95 2.36 -14.22
C ALA A 102 -2.11 3.20 -13.67
N ILE A 103 -2.42 4.34 -14.29
CA ILE A 103 -3.58 5.17 -13.93
C ILE A 103 -4.89 4.42 -14.18
N LEU A 104 -5.03 3.76 -15.34
CA LEU A 104 -6.21 2.95 -15.64
C LEU A 104 -6.37 1.81 -14.62
N PHE A 105 -5.28 1.10 -14.32
CA PHE A 105 -5.31 0.01 -13.35
C PHE A 105 -5.61 0.50 -11.94
N LEU A 106 -5.06 1.64 -11.54
CA LEU A 106 -5.43 2.32 -10.29
C LEU A 106 -6.93 2.62 -10.25
N GLY A 107 -7.51 3.15 -11.33
CA GLY A 107 -8.95 3.40 -11.44
C GLY A 107 -9.79 2.14 -11.23
N VAL A 108 -9.37 1.01 -11.83
CA VAL A 108 -10.02 -0.29 -11.62
C VAL A 108 -9.94 -0.73 -10.15
N LEU A 109 -8.75 -0.67 -9.54
CA LEU A 109 -8.59 -1.04 -8.13
C LEU A 109 -9.45 -0.17 -7.21
N LEU A 110 -9.50 1.14 -7.44
CA LEU A 110 -10.32 2.06 -6.67
C LEU A 110 -11.82 1.79 -6.86
N ALA A 111 -12.27 1.45 -8.06
CA ALA A 111 -13.65 1.06 -8.32
C ALA A 111 -14.04 -0.22 -7.55
N ILE A 112 -13.14 -1.21 -7.50
CA ILE A 112 -13.36 -2.42 -6.70
C ILE A 112 -13.37 -2.07 -5.20
N ALA A 113 -12.44 -1.23 -4.73
CA ALA A 113 -12.40 -0.80 -3.33
C ALA A 113 -13.69 -0.09 -2.90
N VAL A 114 -14.21 0.81 -3.73
CA VAL A 114 -15.50 1.47 -3.50
C VAL A 114 -16.64 0.44 -3.49
N SER A 115 -16.64 -0.51 -4.42
CA SER A 115 -17.65 -1.57 -4.47
C SER A 115 -17.68 -2.40 -3.17
N LEU A 116 -16.51 -2.74 -2.62
CA LEU A 116 -16.40 -3.43 -1.32
C LEU A 116 -16.87 -2.54 -0.16
N LEU A 117 -16.54 -1.25 -0.20
CA LEU A 117 -16.91 -0.27 0.81
C LEU A 117 -18.44 -0.17 0.98
N LEU A 118 -19.20 -0.30 -0.10
CA LEU A 118 -20.67 -0.22 -0.10
C LEU A 118 -21.35 -1.36 0.68
N PHE A 119 -20.63 -2.45 1.00
CA PHE A 119 -21.14 -3.52 1.88
C PHE A 119 -20.98 -3.22 3.37
N LEU A 120 -20.33 -2.11 3.74
CA LEU A 120 -20.16 -1.71 5.14
C LEU A 120 -21.28 -0.78 5.60
N ASN A 121 -21.34 -0.53 6.91
CA ASN A 121 -22.30 0.43 7.47
C ASN A 121 -21.97 1.89 7.09
N PRO A 122 -22.93 2.82 7.22
CA PRO A 122 -22.77 4.21 6.80
C PRO A 122 -21.61 4.96 7.47
N LEU A 123 -21.23 4.59 8.70
CA LEU A 123 -20.08 5.21 9.35
C LEU A 123 -18.78 4.78 8.66
N ALA A 124 -18.58 3.48 8.44
CA ALA A 124 -17.41 2.97 7.76
C ALA A 124 -17.28 3.50 6.32
N ILE A 125 -18.41 3.63 5.59
CA ILE A 125 -18.43 4.24 4.25
C ILE A 125 -17.91 5.68 4.29
N ARG A 126 -18.39 6.50 5.25
CA ARG A 126 -17.96 7.90 5.39
C ARG A 126 -16.49 8.06 5.77
N LEU A 127 -15.86 7.03 6.34
CA LEU A 127 -14.43 7.02 6.66
C LEU A 127 -13.54 6.62 5.47
N GLY A 128 -14.12 6.00 4.43
CA GLY A 128 -13.39 5.58 3.22
C GLY A 128 -12.64 6.71 2.49
N PRO A 129 -13.26 7.89 2.28
CA PRO A 129 -12.56 9.04 1.67
C PRO A 129 -11.29 9.46 2.42
N VAL A 130 -11.27 9.33 3.75
CA VAL A 130 -10.07 9.64 4.54
C VAL A 130 -8.96 8.64 4.29
N ALA A 131 -9.29 7.35 4.13
CA ALA A 131 -8.32 6.32 3.76
C ALA A 131 -7.64 6.63 2.41
N LEU A 132 -8.44 7.05 1.43
CA LEU A 132 -7.96 7.45 0.11
C LEU A 132 -7.07 8.70 0.19
N ALA A 133 -7.48 9.71 0.96
CA ALA A 133 -6.70 10.92 1.17
C ALA A 133 -5.34 10.62 1.81
N LEU A 134 -5.30 9.81 2.87
CA LEU A 134 -4.06 9.39 3.52
C LEU A 134 -3.13 8.65 2.55
N ALA A 135 -3.67 7.72 1.75
CA ALA A 135 -2.91 7.00 0.74
C ALA A 135 -2.36 7.92 -0.37
N ALA A 136 -3.14 8.93 -0.78
CA ALA A 136 -2.74 9.90 -1.79
C ALA A 136 -1.67 10.88 -1.28
N ILE A 137 -1.76 11.29 -0.01
CA ILE A 137 -0.84 12.25 0.60
C ILE A 137 0.51 11.60 0.94
N TYR A 138 0.50 10.34 1.40
CA TYR A 138 1.69 9.66 1.90
C TYR A 138 2.94 9.77 1.01
N PRO A 139 2.92 9.53 -0.32
CA PRO A 139 4.12 9.60 -1.14
C PRO A 139 4.80 10.98 -1.11
N PHE A 140 4.02 12.04 -0.92
CA PHE A 140 4.53 13.41 -0.86
C PHE A 140 5.13 13.76 0.49
N THR A 141 4.78 13.06 1.58
CA THR A 141 5.26 13.40 2.92
C THR A 141 6.76 13.18 3.08
N LYS A 142 7.33 12.22 2.34
CA LYS A 142 8.78 11.98 2.26
C LYS A 142 9.59 13.21 1.87
N ARG A 143 8.98 14.16 1.14
CA ARG A 143 9.67 15.36 0.63
C ARG A 143 9.67 16.52 1.63
N PHE A 144 8.77 16.50 2.61
CA PHE A 144 8.52 17.63 3.50
C PHE A 144 8.76 17.30 4.98
N PHE A 145 8.61 16.04 5.37
CA PHE A 145 8.67 15.62 6.76
C PHE A 145 9.89 14.73 7.03
N ARG A 146 10.50 14.91 8.20
CA ARG A 146 11.64 14.10 8.68
C ARG A 146 11.22 12.71 9.17
N VAL A 147 9.92 12.47 9.34
CA VAL A 147 9.36 11.23 9.90
C VAL A 147 8.24 10.71 8.98
N PRO A 148 8.53 10.36 7.71
CA PRO A 148 7.52 9.85 6.77
C PRO A 148 6.83 8.57 7.27
N GLN A 149 7.51 7.77 8.10
CA GLN A 149 6.97 6.57 8.75
C GLN A 149 5.72 6.86 9.62
N LEU A 150 5.60 8.07 10.17
CA LEU A 150 4.39 8.46 10.90
C LEU A 150 3.17 8.50 9.96
N PHE A 151 3.34 9.07 8.77
CA PHE A 151 2.27 9.17 7.78
C PHE A 151 1.94 7.80 7.16
N LEU A 152 2.94 6.93 7.01
CA LEU A 152 2.71 5.53 6.67
C LEU A 152 1.84 4.86 7.73
N GLY A 153 2.16 5.05 9.01
CA GLY A 153 1.37 4.54 10.13
C GLY A 153 -0.05 5.07 10.17
N LEU A 154 -0.26 6.36 9.87
CA LEU A 154 -1.60 6.94 9.73
C LEU A 154 -2.39 6.24 8.60
N ALA A 155 -1.77 6.07 7.43
CA ALA A 155 -2.42 5.44 6.28
C ALA A 155 -2.73 3.96 6.52
N PHE A 156 -1.79 3.19 7.09
CA PHE A 156 -1.97 1.76 7.36
C PHE A 156 -2.91 1.52 8.54
N GLY A 157 -2.81 2.33 9.58
CA GLY A 157 -3.65 2.26 10.76
C GLY A 157 -5.10 2.61 10.50
N TRP A 158 -5.41 3.39 9.46
CA TRP A 158 -6.79 3.81 9.18
C TRP A 158 -7.73 2.65 8.89
N GLY A 159 -7.20 1.54 8.35
CA GLY A 159 -7.96 0.29 8.20
C GLY A 159 -8.53 -0.22 9.51
N ALA A 160 -7.81 -0.06 10.63
CA ALA A 160 -8.28 -0.42 11.97
C ALA A 160 -9.47 0.45 12.42
N VAL A 161 -9.45 1.75 12.12
CA VAL A 161 -10.56 2.67 12.43
C VAL A 161 -11.81 2.27 11.65
N MET A 162 -11.65 1.97 10.36
CA MET A 162 -12.74 1.51 9.49
C MET A 162 -13.30 0.15 9.93
N ALA A 163 -12.44 -0.79 10.31
CA ALA A 163 -12.83 -2.10 10.85
C ALA A 163 -13.62 -1.98 12.14
N TRP A 164 -13.17 -1.13 13.07
CA TRP A 164 -13.91 -0.87 14.30
C TRP A 164 -15.28 -0.26 14.02
N ALA A 165 -15.33 0.74 13.13
CA ALA A 165 -16.57 1.35 12.69
C ALA A 165 -17.50 0.33 12.04
N ALA A 166 -16.98 -0.57 11.20
CA ALA A 166 -17.76 -1.60 10.52
C ALA A 166 -18.47 -2.56 11.50
N VAL A 167 -17.82 -2.86 12.65
CA VAL A 167 -18.38 -3.75 13.67
C VAL A 167 -19.30 -3.02 14.65
N ARG A 168 -18.92 -1.82 15.10
CA ARG A 168 -19.60 -1.13 16.22
C ARG A 168 -20.53 0.01 15.78
N ASN A 169 -20.41 0.45 14.53
CA ASN A 169 -21.07 1.64 13.99
C ASN A 169 -20.91 2.91 14.85
N GLN A 170 -19.77 3.00 15.57
CA GLN A 170 -19.40 4.14 16.40
C GLN A 170 -17.86 4.17 16.55
N LEU A 171 -17.32 5.36 16.82
CA LEU A 171 -15.92 5.54 17.21
C LEU A 171 -15.90 5.92 18.70
N ASN A 172 -15.06 5.24 19.48
CA ASN A 172 -14.93 5.50 20.91
C ASN A 172 -13.44 5.62 21.29
N PRO A 173 -13.10 5.95 22.55
CA PRO A 173 -11.70 6.07 22.95
C PRO A 173 -10.86 4.81 22.66
N ALA A 174 -11.45 3.62 22.74
CA ALA A 174 -10.78 2.37 22.41
C ALA A 174 -10.39 2.29 20.92
N THR A 175 -11.22 2.83 20.01
CA THR A 175 -10.88 2.94 18.58
C THR A 175 -9.61 3.75 18.37
N TRP A 176 -9.51 4.92 19.02
CA TRP A 176 -8.37 5.83 18.87
C TRP A 176 -7.11 5.32 19.57
N LEU A 177 -7.27 4.62 20.70
CA LEU A 177 -6.17 3.94 21.36
C LEU A 177 -5.60 2.83 20.48
N LEU A 178 -6.47 2.01 19.87
CA LEU A 178 -6.04 0.99 18.93
C LEU A 178 -5.36 1.61 17.71
N PHE A 179 -5.95 2.67 17.12
CA PHE A 179 -5.33 3.39 16.01
C PHE A 179 -3.93 3.91 16.37
N SER A 180 -3.77 4.51 17.55
CA SER A 180 -2.47 4.96 18.05
C SER A 180 -1.48 3.79 18.19
N ALA A 181 -1.94 2.64 18.69
CA ALA A 181 -1.12 1.42 18.74
C ALA A 181 -0.71 0.94 17.34
N THR A 182 -1.59 1.02 16.33
CA THR A 182 -1.24 0.67 14.94
C THR A 182 -0.21 1.62 14.33
N ILE A 183 -0.23 2.90 14.71
CA ILE A 183 0.79 3.87 14.30
C ILE A 183 2.12 3.52 14.97
N CYS A 184 2.13 3.25 16.27
CA CYS A 184 3.35 2.83 16.99
C CYS A 184 3.92 1.54 16.41
N TRP A 185 3.07 0.58 16.06
CA TRP A 185 3.46 -0.64 15.35
C TRP A 185 4.15 -0.32 14.02
N ALA A 186 3.57 0.59 13.23
CA ALA A 186 4.17 1.05 11.98
C ALA A 186 5.52 1.74 12.17
N LEU A 187 5.61 2.64 13.13
CA LEU A 187 6.87 3.28 13.49
C LEU A 187 7.92 2.25 13.89
N ALA A 188 7.55 1.25 14.70
CA ALA A 188 8.47 0.24 15.19
C ALA A 188 9.03 -0.62 14.05
N TYR A 189 8.17 -1.24 13.22
CA TYR A 189 8.68 -2.10 12.15
C TYR A 189 9.43 -1.31 11.08
N ASP A 190 8.98 -0.09 10.74
CA ASP A 190 9.60 0.71 9.68
C ASP A 190 10.96 1.26 10.14
N THR A 191 11.10 1.57 11.43
CA THR A 191 12.41 1.89 12.03
C THR A 191 13.36 0.70 11.98
N ILE A 192 12.88 -0.52 12.25
CA ILE A 192 13.70 -1.73 12.13
C ILE A 192 14.16 -1.94 10.69
N TYR A 193 13.27 -1.79 9.71
CA TYR A 193 13.63 -1.87 8.29
C TYR A 193 14.65 -0.79 7.90
N ALA A 194 14.45 0.45 8.32
CA ALA A 194 15.38 1.53 8.05
C ALA A 194 16.78 1.26 8.64
N LEU A 195 16.86 0.66 9.83
CA LEU A 195 18.14 0.30 10.45
C LEU A 195 18.85 -0.85 9.72
N GLN A 196 18.10 -1.79 9.14
CA GLN A 196 18.67 -2.88 8.33
C GLN A 196 19.21 -2.38 6.99
N ASP A 197 18.60 -1.34 6.42
CA ASP A 197 19.00 -0.76 5.15
C ASP A 197 20.27 0.13 5.28
N VAL A 198 20.68 0.53 6.49
CA VAL A 198 21.86 1.41 6.73
C VAL A 198 23.14 0.89 6.07
N GLU A 199 23.42 -0.40 6.20
CA GLU A 199 24.66 -1.00 5.68
C GLU A 199 24.66 -1.10 4.15
N ASP A 200 23.48 -1.22 3.54
CA ASP A 200 23.34 -1.21 2.09
C ASP A 200 23.33 0.23 1.55
N ASP A 201 22.72 1.19 2.25
CA ASP A 201 22.74 2.61 1.88
C ASP A 201 24.17 3.19 1.91
N LEU A 202 24.96 2.87 2.94
CA LEU A 202 26.37 3.23 3.06
C LEU A 202 27.24 2.68 1.92
N ARG A 203 26.90 1.51 1.35
CA ARG A 203 27.61 0.92 0.21
C ARG A 203 27.30 1.62 -1.11
N ILE A 204 26.18 2.33 -1.20
CA ILE A 204 25.71 3.00 -2.42
C ILE A 204 26.03 4.51 -2.36
N GLY A 205 26.47 5.01 -1.20
CA GLY A 205 26.96 6.38 -1.02
C GLY A 205 25.88 7.38 -0.60
N GLU A 206 24.78 6.91 0.00
CA GLU A 206 23.81 7.74 0.72
C GLU A 206 23.86 7.51 2.24
#